data_AF-A0A534NQE9-F1
#
_entry.id   AF-A0A534NQE9-F1
#
_cell.length_a   1.000
_cell.length_b   1.000
_cell.length_c   1.000
_cell.angle_alpha   90.00
_cell.angle_beta   90.00
_cell.angle_gamma   90.00
#
_symmetry.space_group_name_H-M   'P 1'
#
loop_
_entity.id
_entity.type
_entity.pdbx_description
1 polymer ?
#
loop_
_entity_poly.entity_id
_entity_poly.type
_entity_poly.pdbx_seq_one_letter_code
_entity_poly.pdbx_strand_id
1 'polypeptide(L)'
;PGLYAAGEVDYGYHGANRLGANSLLSCIYAGMIAGPAMISYAKNVAPKKGDVPKTLLGQGKTYWSDRFDKIYKMDGTENPFVIGREMG
;
A
#
# COMPACT_ATOMS: atom_id res chain seq x y z
N PRO A 1 -7.44 -0.16 -11.99
CA PRO A 1 -6.21 -0.19 -12.83
C PRO A 1 -5.25 0.92 -12.40
N GLY A 2 -3.92 0.72 -12.49
CA GLY A 2 -2.92 1.72 -12.11
C GLY A 2 -2.34 1.60 -10.71
N LEU A 3 -2.71 0.56 -9.94
CA LEU A 3 -2.06 0.18 -8.70
C LEU A 3 -1.06 -0.93 -8.99
N TYR A 4 0.19 -0.73 -8.56
CA TYR A 4 1.29 -1.67 -8.74
C TYR A 4 1.83 -2.11 -7.38
N ALA A 5 2.31 -3.35 -7.31
CA ALA A 5 3.01 -3.92 -6.17
C ALA A 5 4.35 -4.50 -6.66
N ALA A 6 5.43 -4.32 -5.90
CA ALA A 6 6.75 -4.85 -6.24
C ALA A 6 7.55 -5.09 -4.96
N GLY A 7 8.39 -6.14 -4.96
CA GLY A 7 9.17 -6.54 -3.80
C GLY A 7 8.38 -7.41 -2.83
N GLU A 8 8.60 -7.26 -1.53
CA GLU A 8 8.04 -8.15 -0.51
C GLU A 8 6.50 -8.11 -0.42
N VAL A 9 5.89 -7.00 -0.83
CA VAL A 9 4.43 -6.86 -0.91
C VAL A 9 3.82 -7.66 -2.07
N ASP A 10 4.65 -8.08 -3.04
CA ASP A 10 4.22 -8.90 -4.17
C ASP A 10 4.31 -10.40 -3.83
N TYR A 11 3.31 -11.17 -4.26
CA TYR A 11 3.13 -12.58 -3.90
C TYR A 11 3.68 -13.54 -4.98
N GLY A 12 4.06 -13.04 -6.16
CA GLY A 12 4.22 -13.87 -7.36
C GLY A 12 5.34 -14.93 -7.35
N TYR A 13 6.41 -14.76 -6.56
CA TYR A 13 7.66 -15.52 -6.79
C TYR A 13 8.02 -16.55 -5.71
N HIS A 14 7.37 -16.51 -4.54
CA HIS A 14 7.88 -17.20 -3.36
C HIS A 14 7.07 -18.41 -2.91
N GLY A 15 5.84 -18.59 -3.43
CA GLY A 15 4.97 -19.68 -3.00
C GLY A 15 4.79 -19.72 -1.49
N ALA A 16 4.68 -20.93 -0.91
CA ALA A 16 4.54 -21.08 0.54
C ALA A 16 5.87 -20.85 1.31
N ASN A 17 7.02 -21.03 0.66
CA ASN A 17 8.34 -20.96 1.29
C ASN A 17 9.31 -20.17 0.41
N ARG A 18 9.66 -18.97 0.85
CA ARG A 18 10.71 -18.17 0.22
C ARG A 18 12.09 -18.78 0.51
N LEU A 19 12.87 -19.07 -0.53
CA LEU A 19 14.28 -19.45 -0.40
C LEU A 19 15.14 -18.28 0.13
N GLY A 20 16.11 -18.60 0.99
CA GLY A 20 17.05 -17.63 1.56
C GLY A 20 17.74 -16.77 0.49
N ALA A 21 18.04 -15.51 0.82
CA ALA A 21 18.60 -14.49 -0.08
C ALA A 21 17.73 -14.07 -1.30
N ASN A 22 16.61 -14.75 -1.60
CA ASN A 22 15.81 -14.43 -2.80
C ASN A 22 14.90 -13.18 -2.70
N SER A 23 14.70 -12.54 -1.54
CA SER A 23 13.87 -11.31 -1.48
C SER A 23 14.59 -10.16 -2.13
N LEU A 24 15.90 -9.99 -1.90
CA LEU A 24 16.61 -8.89 -2.52
C LEU A 24 16.63 -9.04 -4.04
N LEU A 25 16.87 -10.26 -4.52
CA LEU A 25 16.76 -10.59 -5.94
C LEU A 25 15.37 -10.29 -6.51
N SER A 26 14.32 -10.72 -5.81
CA SER A 26 12.93 -10.50 -6.25
C SER A 26 12.55 -9.03 -6.21
N CYS A 27 12.99 -8.26 -5.21
CA CYS A 27 12.81 -6.81 -5.14
C CYS A 27 13.48 -6.10 -6.32
N ILE A 28 14.72 -6.45 -6.64
CA ILE A 28 15.44 -5.85 -7.77
C ILE A 28 14.74 -6.19 -9.08
N TYR A 29 14.44 -7.47 -9.31
CA TYR A 29 13.79 -7.92 -10.53
C TYR A 29 12.39 -7.31 -10.69
N ALA A 30 11.54 -7.39 -9.66
CA ALA A 30 10.22 -6.77 -9.69
C ALA A 30 10.30 -5.26 -9.92
N GLY A 31 11.28 -4.57 -9.34
CA GLY A 31 11.54 -3.15 -9.60
C GLY A 31 11.91 -2.86 -11.06
N MET A 32 12.77 -3.69 -11.66
CA MET A 32 13.18 -3.56 -13.07
C MET A 32 12.02 -3.75 -14.05
N ILE A 33 11.02 -4.56 -13.70
CA ILE A 33 9.84 -4.79 -14.55
C ILE A 33 8.73 -3.79 -14.25
N ALA A 34 8.38 -3.62 -12.97
CA ALA A 34 7.25 -2.79 -12.55
C ALA A 34 7.54 -1.30 -12.76
N GLY A 35 8.79 -0.83 -12.58
CA GLY A 35 9.16 0.57 -12.77
C GLY A 35 8.85 1.11 -14.17
N PRO A 36 9.41 0.52 -15.25
CA PRO A 36 9.08 0.91 -16.61
C PRO A 36 7.59 0.78 -16.95
N ALA A 37 6.91 -0.24 -16.41
CA ALA A 37 5.47 -0.42 -16.60
C ALA A 37 4.66 0.71 -15.93
N MET A 38 5.01 1.10 -14.70
CA MET A 38 4.40 2.24 -13.99
C MET A 38 4.60 3.55 -14.78
N ILE A 39 5.81 3.80 -15.29
CA ILE A 39 6.12 4.99 -16.09
C ILE A 39 5.28 4.99 -17.38
N SER A 40 5.19 3.85 -18.07
CA SER A 40 4.37 3.72 -19.28
C SER A 40 2.89 3.99 -19.00
N TYR A 41 2.35 3.41 -17.91
CA TYR A 41 0.97 3.65 -17.50
C TYR A 41 0.72 5.12 -17.16
N ALA A 42 1.61 5.74 -16.39
CA ALA A 42 1.52 7.15 -16.01
C ALA A 42 1.51 8.09 -17.23
N LYS A 43 2.29 7.77 -18.28
CA LYS A 43 2.36 8.60 -19.49
C LYS A 43 1.17 8.41 -20.43
N ASN A 44 0.68 7.18 -20.56
CA ASN A 44 -0.19 6.79 -21.67
C ASN A 44 -1.65 6.55 -21.25
N VAL A 45 -1.90 6.20 -19.98
CA VAL A 45 -3.21 5.68 -19.53
C VAL A 45 -3.74 6.39 -18.29
N ALA A 46 -2.86 6.81 -17.37
CA ALA A 46 -3.28 7.35 -16.09
C ALA A 46 -4.11 8.64 -16.23
N PRO A 47 -5.14 8.84 -15.37
CA PRO A 47 -5.87 10.10 -15.31
C PRO A 47 -4.93 11.26 -15.03
N LYS A 48 -5.13 12.37 -15.72
CA LYS A 48 -4.38 13.61 -15.50
C LYS A 48 -4.95 14.35 -14.29
N LYS A 49 -4.16 15.29 -13.79
CA LYS A 49 -4.61 16.20 -12.73
C LYS A 49 -5.88 16.93 -13.16
N GLY A 50 -6.97 16.76 -12.41
CA GLY A 50 -8.26 17.36 -12.68
C GLY A 50 -9.30 16.39 -13.27
N ASP A 51 -8.87 15.25 -13.81
CA ASP A 51 -9.78 14.22 -14.36
C ASP A 51 -10.53 13.49 -13.23
N VAL A 52 -9.96 13.48 -12.02
CA VAL A 52 -10.57 12.88 -10.83
C VAL A 52 -11.44 13.91 -10.12
N PRO A 53 -12.72 13.60 -9.81
CA PRO A 53 -13.61 14.50 -9.10
C PRO A 53 -13.01 14.97 -7.77
N LYS A 54 -12.99 16.29 -7.53
CA LYS A 54 -12.51 16.86 -6.26
C LYS A 54 -13.30 16.33 -5.06
N THR A 55 -14.59 16.05 -5.24
CA THR A 55 -15.47 15.47 -4.23
C THR A 55 -14.97 14.10 -3.76
N LEU A 56 -14.53 13.24 -4.68
CA LEU A 56 -14.00 11.91 -4.36
C LEU A 56 -12.75 12.00 -3.48
N LEU A 57 -11.78 12.84 -3.88
CA LEU A 57 -10.55 13.05 -3.10
C LEU A 57 -10.84 13.68 -1.73
N GLY A 58 -11.76 14.65 -1.68
CA GLY A 58 -12.20 15.29 -0.45
C GLY A 58 -12.86 14.31 0.51
N GLN A 59 -13.80 13.49 0.02
CA GLN A 59 -14.48 12.46 0.80
C GLN A 59 -13.50 11.44 1.37
N GLY A 60 -12.55 10.96 0.56
CA GLY A 60 -11.52 10.02 1.01
C GLY A 60 -10.65 10.63 2.12
N LYS A 61 -10.24 11.89 1.97
CA LYS A 61 -9.48 12.60 3.01
C LYS A 61 -10.28 12.72 4.31
N THR A 62 -11.52 13.21 4.24
CA THR A 62 -12.38 13.37 5.43
C THR A 62 -12.61 12.03 6.12
N TYR A 63 -12.93 10.98 5.36
CA TYR A 63 -13.13 9.64 5.90
C TYR A 63 -11.93 9.15 6.73
N TRP A 64 -10.71 9.29 6.19
CA TRP A 64 -9.50 8.86 6.90
C TRP A 64 -9.16 9.76 8.08
N SER A 65 -9.26 11.09 7.92
CA SER A 65 -9.05 12.04 9.03
C SER A 65 -10.00 11.77 10.19
N ASP A 66 -11.31 11.65 9.94
CA ASP A 66 -12.31 11.38 10.96
C ASP A 66 -12.06 10.02 11.65
N ARG A 67 -11.64 9.01 10.88
CA ARG A 67 -11.31 7.69 11.44
C ARG A 67 -10.11 7.75 12.37
N PHE A 68 -9.02 8.42 11.97
CA PHE A 68 -7.85 8.58 12.82
C PHE A 68 -8.16 9.44 14.05
N ASP A 69 -8.90 10.53 13.90
CA ASP A 69 -9.32 11.38 15.02
C ASP A 69 -10.14 10.59 16.05
N LYS A 70 -11.03 9.70 15.60
CA LYS A 70 -11.76 8.79 16.48
C LYS A 70 -10.82 7.88 17.25
N ILE A 71 -9.83 7.27 16.58
CA ILE A 71 -8.84 6.40 17.24
C ILE A 71 -8.01 7.18 18.26
N TYR A 72 -7.56 8.39 17.92
CA TYR A 72 -6.78 9.23 18.84
C TYR A 72 -7.57 9.71 20.07
N LYS A 73 -8.90 9.85 19.95
CA LYS A 73 -9.79 10.25 21.05
C LYS A 73 -10.32 9.06 21.85
N MET A 74 -9.97 7.83 21.49
CA MET A 74 -10.38 6.66 22.27
C MET A 74 -9.79 6.76 23.69
N ASP A 75 -10.66 6.62 24.67
CA ASP A 75 -10.37 6.62 26.11
C ASP A 75 -10.70 5.28 26.78
N GLY A 76 -10.73 4.21 25.97
CA GLY A 76 -10.95 2.85 26.43
C GLY A 76 -9.81 2.32 27.31
N THR A 77 -10.05 1.19 27.96
CA THR A 77 -9.10 0.56 28.91
C THR A 77 -8.02 -0.29 28.25
N GLU A 78 -8.13 -0.53 26.94
CA GLU A 78 -7.22 -1.41 26.20
C GLU A 78 -5.87 -0.74 25.91
N ASN A 79 -4.78 -1.50 26.09
CA ASN A 79 -3.43 -1.03 25.81
C ASN A 79 -2.99 -1.50 24.40
N PRO A 80 -2.68 -0.58 23.47
CA PRO A 80 -2.31 -0.95 22.10
C PRO A 80 -1.03 -1.79 22.02
N PHE A 81 -0.11 -1.66 22.98
CA PHE A 81 1.10 -2.50 23.04
C PHE A 81 0.81 -3.92 23.53
N VAL A 82 -0.22 -4.10 24.38
CA VAL A 82 -0.67 -5.43 24.81
C VAL A 82 -1.36 -6.13 23.66
N ILE A 83 -2.26 -5.44 22.95
CA ILE A 83 -2.89 -5.96 21.72
C ILE A 83 -1.82 -6.38 20.70
N GLY A 84 -0.82 -5.52 20.45
CA GLY A 84 0.27 -5.85 19.53
C GLY A 84 1.04 -7.10 19.93
N ARG A 85 1.23 -7.33 21.24
CA ARG A 85 1.88 -8.56 21.75
C ARG A 85 0.98 -9.79 21.61
N GLU A 86 -0.32 -9.65 21.85
CA GLU A 86 -1.29 -10.75 21.73
C GLU A 86 -1.50 -11.19 20.28
N MET A 87 -1.34 -10.27 19.33
CA MET A 87 -1.42 -10.57 17.89
C MET A 87 -0.20 -11.33 17.35
N GLY A 88 0.94 -11.28 18.05
CA GLY A 88 2.21 -11.87 17.63
C GLY A 88 3.14 -10.88 16.95
#